data_AF-A0A841LSH3-F1
#
_entry.id   AF-A0A841LSH3-F1
#
_cell.length_a   1.000
_cell.length_b   1.000
_cell.length_c   1.000
_cell.angle_alpha   90.00
_cell.angle_beta   90.00
_cell.angle_gamma   90.00
#
_symmetry.space_group_name_H-M   'P 1'
#
loop_
_entity.id
_entity.type
_entity.pdbx_description
1 polymer ?
#
loop_
_entity_poly.entity_id
_entity_poly.type
_entity_poly.pdbx_seq_one_letter_code
_entity_poly.pdbx_strand_id
1 'polypeptide(L)'
;MRENDLAKEADAQQTDGALRLANAMRQAKLAAADRGDSIVDVRQAELARLDLLAADLKTVFDAVPEHVDLFDFTISSGMQPRLWLDTTAFVMMGNDRRSYQFVRDTRQGRVVMAQSSDMKRVSEAVTAYIADRLVEREQLLGDNKPVVKVQPSAQPQNEPKGSGGFLQALAWFVTGALVGAVLLFLFFQDQLMPALQVLMAG
;
A
#
# COMPACT_ATOMS: atom_id res chain seq x y z
N MET A 1 30.48 73.67 -10.58
CA MET A 1 29.11 73.42 -10.06
C MET A 1 28.60 72.06 -10.53
N ARG A 2 28.54 71.77 -11.84
CA ARG A 2 28.06 70.49 -12.40
C ARG A 2 28.72 69.20 -11.90
N GLU A 3 30.01 69.21 -11.55
CA GLU A 3 30.73 67.99 -11.11
C GLU A 3 30.31 67.52 -9.72
N ASN A 4 29.99 68.47 -8.82
CA ASN A 4 29.45 68.15 -7.49
C ASN A 4 28.01 67.62 -7.57
N ASP A 5 27.25 68.02 -8.60
CA ASP A 5 25.88 67.56 -8.80
C ASP A 5 25.85 66.10 -9.31
N LEU A 6 26.76 65.73 -10.24
CA LEU A 6 26.89 64.37 -10.75
C LEU A 6 27.36 63.37 -9.68
N ALA A 7 28.32 63.77 -8.84
CA ALA A 7 28.78 62.93 -7.73
C ALA A 7 27.66 62.70 -6.70
N LYS A 8 26.83 63.71 -6.44
CA LYS A 8 25.69 63.63 -5.53
C LYS A 8 24.56 62.77 -6.07
N GLU A 9 24.30 62.81 -7.38
CA GLU A 9 23.32 61.94 -8.04
C GLU A 9 23.76 60.47 -8.04
N ALA A 10 25.05 60.19 -8.29
CA ALA A 10 25.60 58.85 -8.23
C ALA A 10 25.51 58.25 -6.81
N ASP A 11 25.88 59.01 -5.78
CA ASP A 11 25.82 58.59 -4.37
C ASP A 11 24.37 58.34 -3.91
N ALA A 12 23.42 59.18 -4.36
CA ALA A 12 22.00 58.99 -4.12
C ALA A 12 21.43 57.74 -4.80
N GLN A 13 21.83 57.46 -6.04
CA GLN A 13 21.42 56.24 -6.77
C GLN A 13 22.01 54.98 -6.14
N GLN A 14 23.25 55.03 -5.67
CA GLN A 14 23.91 53.91 -5.01
C GLN A 14 23.26 53.61 -3.64
N THR A 15 22.89 54.66 -2.91
CA THR A 15 22.17 54.55 -1.64
C THR A 15 20.75 54.01 -1.81
N ASP A 16 20.00 54.44 -2.85
CA ASP A 16 18.68 53.87 -3.18
C ASP A 16 18.78 52.39 -3.55
N GLY A 17 19.77 52.01 -4.36
CA GLY A 17 20.03 50.62 -4.71
C GLY A 17 20.34 49.74 -3.49
N ALA A 18 21.18 50.22 -2.57
CA ALA A 18 21.51 49.51 -1.33
C ALA A 18 20.30 49.35 -0.41
N LEU A 19 19.47 50.40 -0.26
CA LEU A 19 18.23 50.35 0.52
C LEU A 19 17.20 49.39 -0.08
N ARG A 20 17.05 49.39 -1.41
CA ARG A 20 16.18 48.45 -2.12
C ARG A 20 16.62 47.00 -1.93
N LEU A 21 17.91 46.72 -2.05
CA LEU A 21 18.45 45.38 -1.79
C LEU A 21 18.25 44.95 -0.34
N ALA A 22 18.53 45.83 0.63
CA ALA A 22 18.33 45.54 2.05
C ALA A 22 16.86 45.23 2.37
N ASN A 23 15.92 45.96 1.78
CA ASN A 23 14.49 45.69 1.91
C ASN A 23 14.09 44.37 1.24
N ALA A 24 14.58 44.09 0.03
CA ALA A 24 14.34 42.83 -0.67
C ALA A 24 14.89 41.62 0.11
N MET A 25 16.09 41.74 0.69
CA MET A 25 16.67 40.71 1.56
C MET A 25 15.86 40.51 2.84
N ARG A 26 15.37 41.60 3.46
CA ARG A 26 14.48 41.51 4.63
C ARG A 26 13.18 40.79 4.29
N GLN A 27 12.55 41.13 3.17
CA GLN A 27 11.35 40.46 2.68
C GLN A 27 11.60 38.99 2.35
N ALA A 28 12.72 38.66 1.70
CA ALA A 28 13.09 37.27 1.40
C ALA A 28 13.31 36.44 2.67
N LYS A 29 13.93 37.02 3.72
CA LYS A 29 14.09 36.36 5.02
C LYS A 29 12.75 36.15 5.73
N LEU A 30 11.86 37.13 5.71
CA LEU A 30 10.50 36.98 6.27
C LEU A 30 9.73 35.88 5.54
N ALA A 31 9.71 35.90 4.20
CA ALA A 31 9.05 34.85 3.42
C ALA A 31 9.64 33.45 3.64
N ALA A 32 10.95 33.35 3.87
CA ALA A 32 11.60 32.10 4.24
C ALA A 32 11.21 31.63 5.64
N ALA A 33 11.08 32.55 6.60
CA ALA A 33 10.62 32.26 7.96
C ALA A 33 9.15 31.81 7.97
N ASP A 34 8.26 32.52 7.27
CA ASP A 34 6.82 32.18 7.17
C ASP A 34 6.61 30.77 6.58
N ARG A 35 7.41 30.42 5.56
CA ARG A 35 7.40 29.06 4.99
C ARG A 35 7.85 28.02 6.02
N GLY A 36 8.90 28.33 6.80
CA GLY A 36 9.38 27.45 7.86
C GLY A 36 8.33 27.19 8.94
N ASP A 37 7.64 28.24 9.38
CA ASP A 37 6.60 28.19 10.41
C ASP A 37 5.43 27.29 9.98
N SER A 38 4.93 27.49 8.75
CA SER A 38 3.86 26.63 8.20
C SER A 38 4.25 25.14 8.07
N ILE A 39 5.53 24.83 7.84
CA ILE A 39 6.03 23.44 7.80
C ILE A 39 6.09 22.85 9.21
N VAL A 40 6.46 23.66 10.21
CA VAL A 40 6.49 23.24 11.62
C VAL A 40 5.08 22.92 12.11
N ASP A 41 4.10 23.77 11.84
CA ASP A 41 2.70 23.55 12.22
C ASP A 41 2.15 22.25 11.62
N VAL A 42 2.42 22.03 10.33
CA VAL A 42 2.02 20.80 9.64
C VAL A 42 2.67 19.58 10.30
N ARG A 43 3.98 19.63 10.57
CA ARG A 43 4.68 18.52 11.23
C ARG A 43 4.12 18.25 12.61
N GLN A 44 3.82 19.29 13.38
CA GLN A 44 3.26 19.17 14.72
C GLN A 44 1.87 18.52 14.68
N ALA A 45 1.06 18.87 13.68
CA ALA A 45 -0.23 18.23 13.46
C ALA A 45 -0.11 16.75 13.05
N GLU A 46 0.88 16.41 12.21
CA GLU A 46 1.18 15.02 11.84
C GLU A 46 1.65 14.20 13.05
N LEU A 47 2.55 14.77 13.88
CA LEU A 47 2.99 14.16 15.13
C LEU A 47 1.83 13.88 16.08
N ALA A 48 0.99 14.89 16.34
CA ALA A 48 -0.17 14.75 17.21
C ALA A 48 -1.13 13.66 16.73
N ARG A 49 -1.29 13.48 15.40
CA ARG A 49 -2.09 12.38 14.85
C ARG A 49 -1.47 11.01 15.05
N LEU A 50 -0.15 10.90 14.88
CA LEU A 50 0.55 9.65 15.15
C LEU A 50 0.54 9.30 16.64
N ASP A 51 0.63 10.30 17.54
CA ASP A 51 0.47 10.11 18.98
C ASP A 51 -0.91 9.55 19.33
N LEU A 52 -1.98 10.06 18.71
CA LEU A 52 -3.33 9.52 18.88
C LEU A 52 -3.46 8.07 18.42
N LEU A 53 -2.83 7.72 17.29
CA LEU A 53 -2.79 6.34 16.81
C LEU A 53 -1.99 5.44 17.76
N ALA A 54 -0.84 5.91 18.27
CA ALA A 54 -0.04 5.16 19.22
C ALA A 54 -0.78 4.95 20.55
N ALA A 55 -1.53 5.96 21.02
CA ALA A 55 -2.39 5.83 22.19
C ALA A 55 -3.51 4.80 21.98
N ASP A 56 -4.13 4.74 20.81
CA ASP A 56 -5.12 3.72 20.45
C ASP A 56 -4.52 2.30 20.44
N LEU A 57 -3.28 2.18 19.96
CA LEU A 57 -2.55 0.93 19.89
C LEU A 57 -1.87 0.51 21.20
N LYS A 58 -1.89 1.35 22.24
CA LYS A 58 -1.15 1.11 23.48
C LYS A 58 -1.49 -0.26 24.09
N THR A 59 -2.77 -0.62 24.15
CA THR A 59 -3.20 -1.92 24.69
C THR A 59 -2.64 -3.10 23.89
N VAL A 60 -2.46 -2.94 22.58
CA VAL A 60 -1.86 -3.97 21.71
C VAL A 60 -0.36 -4.05 21.95
N PHE A 61 0.32 -2.90 22.06
CA PHE A 61 1.75 -2.84 22.36
C PHE A 61 2.08 -3.46 23.72
N ASP A 62 1.28 -3.16 24.75
CA ASP A 62 1.42 -3.72 26.10
C ASP A 62 1.18 -5.25 26.13
N ALA A 63 0.49 -5.82 25.14
CA ALA A 63 0.24 -7.25 25.03
C ALA A 63 1.40 -8.02 24.35
N VAL A 64 2.39 -7.33 23.78
CA VAL A 64 3.56 -7.97 23.16
C VAL A 64 4.51 -8.47 24.25
N PRO A 65 4.96 -9.73 24.22
CA PRO A 65 5.87 -10.25 25.24
C PRO A 65 7.22 -9.52 25.26
N GLU A 66 7.66 -9.08 26.44
CA GLU A 66 8.89 -8.25 26.62
C GLU A 66 10.19 -8.93 26.13
N HIS A 67 10.22 -10.26 26.09
CA HIS A 67 11.38 -11.03 25.63
C HIS A 67 11.50 -11.09 24.10
N VAL A 68 10.56 -10.48 23.35
CA VAL A 68 10.53 -10.46 21.88
C VAL A 68 11.06 -9.11 21.39
N ASP A 69 12.35 -9.07 21.08
CA ASP A 69 13.05 -7.89 20.54
C ASP A 69 12.83 -7.69 19.02
N LEU A 70 11.57 -7.88 18.55
CA LEU A 70 11.21 -7.74 17.13
C LEU A 70 10.65 -6.36 16.80
N PHE A 71 10.07 -5.68 17.80
CA PHE A 71 9.27 -4.49 17.61
C PHE A 71 9.93 -3.27 18.25
N ASP A 72 9.77 -2.12 17.59
CA ASP A 72 10.26 -0.82 18.03
C ASP A 72 9.11 0.19 17.94
N PHE A 73 8.29 0.25 19.00
CA PHE A 73 7.11 1.11 19.09
C PHE A 73 7.49 2.56 19.43
N THR A 74 8.16 3.23 18.50
CA THR A 74 8.71 4.58 18.70
C THR A 74 8.21 5.57 17.66
N ILE A 75 8.05 6.84 18.04
CA ILE A 75 7.71 7.93 17.11
C ILE A 75 8.97 8.72 16.78
N SER A 76 9.32 8.75 15.50
CA SER A 76 10.39 9.59 14.96
C SER A 76 9.83 10.94 14.51
N SER A 77 10.38 12.04 15.04
CA SER A 77 9.95 13.42 14.76
C SER A 77 10.71 14.11 13.62
N GLY A 78 11.19 13.34 12.65
CA GLY A 78 11.92 13.86 11.50
C GLY A 78 11.07 14.74 10.57
N MET A 79 11.59 15.03 9.38
CA MET A 79 10.86 15.82 8.37
C MET A 79 9.52 15.18 7.96
N GLN A 80 9.43 13.86 8.01
CA GLN A 80 8.19 13.11 7.92
C GLN A 80 8.07 12.30 9.21
N PRO A 81 7.16 12.67 10.12
CA PRO A 81 6.88 11.91 11.31
C PRO A 81 6.47 10.47 10.99
N ARG A 82 6.99 9.51 11.75
CA ARG A 82 6.72 8.08 11.57
C ARG A 82 6.57 7.40 12.91
N LEU A 83 5.52 6.59 13.07
CA LEU A 83 5.40 5.61 14.13
C LEU A 83 6.02 4.31 13.64
N TRP A 84 7.21 3.98 14.13
CA TRP A 84 7.84 2.70 13.87
C TRP A 84 7.11 1.59 14.64
N LEU A 85 7.06 0.41 14.03
CA LEU A 85 6.51 -0.80 14.61
C LEU A 85 7.60 -1.86 14.73
N ASP A 86 8.46 -1.95 13.72
CA ASP A 86 9.71 -2.70 13.73
C ASP A 86 10.71 -2.04 12.77
N THR A 87 11.87 -2.66 12.54
CA THR A 87 12.95 -2.14 11.67
C THR A 87 12.50 -1.86 10.22
N THR A 88 11.45 -2.52 9.74
CA THR A 88 10.96 -2.48 8.34
C THR A 88 9.55 -1.93 8.20
N ALA A 89 8.77 -1.85 9.27
CA ALA A 89 7.36 -1.53 9.26
C ALA A 89 7.07 -0.27 10.08
N PHE A 90 6.34 0.67 9.50
CA PHE A 90 6.01 1.94 10.14
C PHE A 90 4.71 2.53 9.59
N VAL A 91 4.07 3.38 10.37
CA VAL A 91 2.92 4.19 9.97
C VAL A 91 3.34 5.65 9.82
N MET A 92 2.90 6.28 8.73
CA MET A 92 3.09 7.72 8.50
C MET A 92 1.78 8.34 8.04
N MET A 93 1.71 9.67 8.06
CA MET A 93 0.64 10.38 7.38
C MET A 93 0.85 10.27 5.86
N GLY A 94 -0.22 9.95 5.12
CA GLY A 94 -0.22 9.93 3.66
C GLY A 94 0.02 11.33 3.10
N ASN A 95 0.31 11.41 1.80
CA ASN A 95 0.62 12.69 1.13
C ASN A 95 -0.53 13.72 1.21
N ASP A 96 -1.76 13.24 1.42
CA ASP A 96 -2.96 14.06 1.62
C ASP A 96 -3.11 14.60 3.06
N ARG A 97 -2.24 14.16 3.98
CA ARG A 97 -2.22 14.51 5.42
C ARG A 97 -3.52 14.18 6.17
N ARG A 98 -4.34 13.33 5.58
CA ARG A 98 -5.67 12.94 6.09
C ARG A 98 -5.76 11.45 6.29
N SER A 99 -5.11 10.69 5.42
CA SER A 99 -4.98 9.24 5.56
C SER A 99 -3.75 8.90 6.38
N TYR A 100 -3.87 7.88 7.23
CA TYR A 100 -2.72 7.12 7.71
C TYR A 100 -2.30 6.14 6.62
N GLN A 101 -1.00 5.93 6.46
CA GLN A 101 -0.42 4.98 5.54
C GLN A 101 0.50 4.04 6.33
N PHE A 102 0.06 2.80 6.49
CA PHE A 102 0.85 1.73 7.08
C PHE A 102 1.68 1.05 5.98
N VAL A 103 2.98 1.03 6.17
CA VAL A 103 3.95 0.61 5.17
C VAL A 103 4.92 -0.39 5.76
N ARG A 104 5.34 -1.35 4.93
CA ARG A 104 6.44 -2.27 5.22
C ARG A 104 7.43 -2.29 4.06
N ASP A 105 8.70 -2.10 4.38
CA ASP A 105 9.79 -2.25 3.43
C ASP A 105 10.20 -3.73 3.32
N THR A 106 10.26 -4.25 2.10
CA THR A 106 10.63 -5.63 1.79
C THR A 106 11.76 -5.68 0.77
N ARG A 107 12.32 -6.87 0.53
CA ARG A 107 13.34 -7.05 -0.52
C ARG A 107 12.83 -6.73 -1.93
N GLN A 108 11.52 -6.79 -2.15
CA GLN A 108 10.87 -6.46 -3.42
C GLN A 108 10.47 -4.99 -3.50
N GLY A 109 10.85 -4.20 -2.50
CA GLY A 109 10.48 -2.80 -2.35
C GLY A 109 9.42 -2.60 -1.28
N ARG A 110 8.82 -1.41 -1.31
CA ARG A 110 7.88 -0.93 -0.31
C ARG A 110 6.47 -1.43 -0.60
N VAL A 111 5.82 -2.01 0.40
CA VAL A 111 4.43 -2.47 0.34
C VAL A 111 3.58 -1.62 1.27
N VAL A 112 2.47 -1.09 0.75
CA VAL A 112 1.46 -0.42 1.57
C VAL A 112 0.54 -1.51 2.11
N MET A 113 0.60 -1.74 3.41
CA MET A 113 -0.19 -2.75 4.11
C MET A 113 -1.64 -2.27 4.31
N ALA A 114 -1.81 -0.99 4.63
CA ALA A 114 -3.13 -0.34 4.73
C ALA A 114 -3.01 1.18 4.49
N GLN A 115 -4.04 1.78 3.91
CA GLN A 115 -4.18 3.24 3.82
C GLN A 115 -5.62 3.63 4.08
N SER A 116 -5.85 4.51 5.07
CA SER A 116 -7.21 4.92 5.47
C SER A 116 -7.18 6.21 6.27
N SER A 117 -8.21 7.06 6.13
CA SER A 117 -8.44 8.20 7.03
C SER A 117 -9.10 7.79 8.35
N ASP A 118 -9.71 6.62 8.40
CA ASP A 118 -10.22 6.02 9.63
C ASP A 118 -9.06 5.37 10.40
N MET A 119 -8.80 5.89 11.60
CA MET A 119 -7.76 5.44 12.51
C MET A 119 -7.94 3.98 12.92
N LYS A 120 -9.19 3.53 13.13
CA LYS A 120 -9.49 2.17 13.58
C LYS A 120 -9.09 1.12 12.56
N ARG A 121 -9.36 1.38 11.28
CA ARG A 121 -8.92 0.50 10.18
C ARG A 121 -7.40 0.32 10.15
N VAL A 122 -6.65 1.37 10.46
CA VAL A 122 -5.18 1.28 10.48
C VAL A 122 -4.69 0.61 11.75
N SER A 123 -5.29 0.87 12.91
CA SER A 123 -4.91 0.17 14.15
C SER A 123 -5.22 -1.33 14.08
N GLU A 124 -6.34 -1.73 13.46
CA GLU A 124 -6.65 -3.13 13.15
C GLU A 124 -5.61 -3.78 12.23
N ALA A 125 -5.20 -3.09 11.16
CA ALA A 125 -4.17 -3.59 10.24
C ALA A 125 -2.81 -3.75 10.92
N VAL A 126 -2.44 -2.81 11.79
CA VAL A 126 -1.22 -2.88 12.60
C VAL A 126 -1.30 -4.04 13.60
N THR A 127 -2.45 -4.23 14.24
CA THR A 127 -2.68 -5.35 15.17
C THR A 127 -2.54 -6.70 14.45
N ALA A 128 -3.17 -6.85 13.28
CA ALA A 128 -3.04 -8.05 12.46
C ALA A 128 -1.58 -8.31 12.07
N TYR A 129 -0.84 -7.26 11.72
CA TYR A 129 0.59 -7.38 11.39
C TYR A 129 1.42 -7.87 12.57
N ILE A 130 1.24 -7.30 13.76
CA ILE A 130 1.97 -7.72 14.98
C ILE A 130 1.66 -9.19 15.28
N ALA A 131 0.39 -9.58 15.19
CA ALA A 131 -0.04 -10.97 15.41
C ALA A 131 0.63 -11.93 14.41
N ASP A 132 0.59 -11.62 13.11
CA ASP A 132 1.24 -12.42 12.07
C ASP A 132 2.74 -12.57 12.34
N ARG A 133 3.42 -11.49 12.76
CA ARG A 133 4.85 -11.51 13.06
C ARG A 133 5.23 -12.31 14.30
N LEU A 134 4.42 -12.26 15.35
CA LEU A 134 4.61 -13.10 16.53
C LEU A 134 4.47 -14.58 16.17
N VAL A 135 3.46 -14.93 15.37
CA VAL A 135 3.22 -16.29 14.90
C VAL A 135 4.34 -16.78 13.99
N GLU A 136 4.80 -15.95 13.04
CA GLU A 136 5.96 -16.28 12.19
C GLU A 136 7.22 -16.58 13.02
N ARG A 137 7.49 -15.78 14.06
CA ARG A 137 8.63 -15.98 14.96
C ARG A 137 8.52 -17.31 15.70
N GLU A 138 7.36 -17.64 16.26
CA GLU A 138 7.13 -18.91 16.95
C GLU A 138 7.33 -20.12 16.03
N GLN A 139 6.89 -20.03 14.77
CA GLN A 139 7.09 -21.09 13.77
C GLN A 139 8.56 -21.28 13.38
N LEU A 140 9.38 -20.23 13.44
CA LEU A 140 10.81 -20.31 13.14
C LEU A 140 11.64 -20.83 14.32
N LEU A 141 11.21 -20.56 15.55
CA LEU A 141 11.89 -20.99 16.77
C LEU A 141 11.42 -22.38 17.26
N GLY A 142 10.22 -22.80 16.89
CA GLY A 142 9.63 -24.08 17.27
C GLY A 142 9.45 -25.02 16.09
N ASP A 143 9.65 -26.31 16.33
CA ASP A 143 9.39 -27.45 15.42
C ASP A 143 7.87 -27.67 15.18
N ASN A 144 7.09 -26.59 15.08
CA ASN A 144 5.63 -26.62 15.10
C ASN A 144 5.08 -26.70 13.67
N LYS A 145 4.43 -27.82 13.36
CA LYS A 145 3.80 -28.11 12.05
C LYS A 145 2.83 -26.98 11.65
N PRO A 146 2.68 -26.70 10.33
CA PRO A 146 1.93 -25.54 9.85
C PRO A 146 0.52 -25.52 10.43
N VAL A 147 0.21 -24.44 11.14
CA VAL A 147 -1.15 -24.09 11.50
C VAL A 147 -1.87 -23.77 10.21
N VAL A 148 -2.70 -24.71 9.74
CA VAL A 148 -3.73 -24.43 8.74
C VAL A 148 -4.49 -23.20 9.23
N LYS A 149 -4.50 -22.12 8.46
CA LYS A 149 -5.28 -20.91 8.73
C LYS A 149 -6.73 -21.29 9.00
N VAL A 150 -7.12 -21.39 10.27
CA VAL A 150 -8.52 -21.35 10.66
C VAL A 150 -8.88 -19.87 10.68
N GLN A 151 -9.43 -19.41 9.56
CA GLN A 151 -9.98 -18.08 9.40
C GLN A 151 -11.07 -17.89 10.48
N PRO A 152 -10.96 -16.88 11.37
CA PRO A 152 -12.03 -16.59 12.32
C PRO A 152 -13.26 -16.12 11.56
N SER A 153 -14.32 -16.90 11.66
CA SER A 153 -15.64 -16.63 11.10
C SER A 153 -16.28 -15.43 11.82
N ALA A 154 -16.03 -14.23 11.30
CA ALA A 154 -17.00 -13.14 11.37
C ALA A 154 -18.03 -13.32 10.25
N GLN A 155 -19.31 -13.16 10.58
CA GLN A 155 -20.47 -13.58 9.78
C GLN A 155 -20.44 -13.18 8.29
N PRO A 156 -20.89 -14.07 7.38
CA PRO A 156 -20.98 -13.80 5.96
C PRO A 156 -22.32 -13.13 5.62
N GLN A 157 -22.27 -11.89 5.15
CA GLN A 157 -23.31 -11.34 4.29
C GLN A 157 -22.68 -11.09 2.92
N ASN A 158 -22.72 -12.13 2.08
CA ASN A 158 -23.05 -12.10 0.66
C ASN A 158 -22.79 -13.49 0.04
N GLU A 159 -23.64 -13.83 -0.90
CA GLU A 159 -23.99 -15.19 -1.34
C GLU A 159 -22.87 -16.03 -1.97
N PRO A 160 -23.01 -17.38 -1.94
CA PRO A 160 -22.01 -18.30 -2.46
C PRO A 160 -22.03 -18.35 -3.99
N LYS A 161 -20.98 -17.86 -4.64
CA LYS A 161 -20.67 -18.24 -6.02
C LYS A 161 -20.01 -19.61 -6.00
N GLY A 162 -20.85 -20.63 -6.04
CA GLY A 162 -20.46 -22.03 -6.02
C GLY A 162 -19.44 -22.36 -7.10
N SER A 163 -18.40 -23.09 -6.70
CA SER A 163 -17.44 -23.82 -7.53
C SER A 163 -18.10 -25.01 -8.25
N GLY A 164 -19.22 -24.78 -8.92
CA GLY A 164 -20.00 -25.76 -9.68
C GLY A 164 -19.80 -25.69 -11.20
N GLY A 165 -19.01 -24.73 -11.70
CA GLY A 165 -18.82 -24.52 -13.14
C GLY A 165 -18.00 -25.59 -13.86
N PHE A 166 -17.10 -26.31 -13.16
CA PHE A 166 -16.19 -27.26 -13.81
C PHE A 166 -16.88 -28.61 -14.13
N LEU A 167 -17.74 -29.09 -13.24
CA LEU A 167 -18.54 -30.30 -13.48
C LEU A 167 -19.64 -30.05 -14.52
N GLN A 168 -20.24 -28.85 -14.53
CA GLN A 168 -21.22 -28.48 -15.54
C GLN A 168 -20.56 -28.35 -16.92
N ALA A 169 -19.37 -27.73 -17.01
CA ALA A 169 -18.60 -27.68 -18.26
C ALA A 169 -18.26 -29.09 -18.79
N LEU A 170 -17.93 -30.04 -17.90
CA LEU A 170 -17.67 -31.43 -18.29
C LEU A 170 -18.92 -32.13 -18.83
N ALA A 171 -20.10 -31.88 -18.27
CA ALA A 171 -21.36 -32.46 -18.74
C ALA A 171 -21.73 -31.99 -20.16
N TRP A 172 -21.54 -30.69 -20.47
CA TRP A 172 -21.75 -30.16 -21.83
C TRP A 172 -20.71 -30.71 -22.82
N PHE A 173 -19.47 -30.93 -22.39
CA PHE A 173 -18.41 -31.49 -23.24
C PHE A 173 -18.69 -32.96 -23.64
N VAL A 174 -19.08 -33.82 -22.69
CA VAL A 174 -19.40 -35.23 -22.99
C VAL A 174 -20.60 -35.35 -23.93
N THR A 175 -21.60 -34.48 -23.76
CA THR A 175 -22.78 -34.44 -24.63
C THR A 175 -22.39 -34.08 -26.07
N GLY A 176 -21.53 -33.07 -26.25
CA GLY A 176 -21.01 -32.69 -27.57
C GLY A 176 -20.16 -33.79 -28.23
N ALA A 177 -19.30 -34.46 -27.46
CA ALA A 177 -18.46 -35.54 -27.96
C ALA A 177 -19.27 -36.74 -28.46
N LEU A 178 -20.35 -37.11 -27.77
CA LEU A 178 -21.23 -38.21 -28.20
C LEU A 178 -21.97 -37.89 -29.50
N VAL A 179 -22.50 -36.68 -29.64
CA VAL A 179 -23.18 -36.26 -30.90
C VAL A 179 -22.19 -36.26 -32.07
N GLY A 180 -20.96 -35.77 -31.85
CA GLY A 180 -19.90 -35.81 -32.85
C GLY A 180 -19.51 -37.23 -33.28
N ALA A 181 -19.40 -38.16 -32.32
CA ALA A 181 -19.07 -39.55 -32.60
C ALA A 181 -20.16 -40.27 -33.41
N VAL A 182 -21.44 -40.01 -33.11
CA VAL A 182 -22.57 -40.58 -33.87
C VAL A 182 -22.58 -40.04 -35.31
N LEU A 183 -22.37 -38.73 -35.50
CA LEU A 183 -22.30 -38.15 -36.84
C LEU A 183 -21.12 -38.70 -37.66
N LEU A 184 -19.95 -38.86 -37.05
CA LEU A 184 -18.80 -39.49 -37.71
C LEU A 184 -19.08 -40.96 -38.06
N PHE A 185 -19.75 -41.71 -37.18
CA PHE A 185 -20.07 -43.11 -37.44
C PHE A 185 -21.06 -43.26 -38.60
N LEU A 186 -22.09 -42.42 -38.67
CA LEU A 186 -23.04 -42.41 -39.79
C LEU A 186 -22.35 -42.01 -41.10
N PHE A 187 -21.55 -40.93 -41.09
CA PHE A 187 -20.81 -40.49 -42.28
C PHE A 187 -19.79 -41.53 -42.76
N PHE A 188 -19.18 -42.26 -41.83
CA PHE A 188 -18.22 -43.31 -42.16
C PHE A 188 -18.90 -44.56 -42.74
N GLN A 189 -20.11 -44.91 -42.29
CA GLN A 189 -20.90 -45.97 -42.92
C GLN A 189 -21.27 -45.64 -44.38
N ASP A 190 -21.62 -44.38 -44.66
CA ASP A 190 -21.94 -43.93 -46.03
C ASP A 190 -20.73 -43.97 -46.97
N GLN A 191 -19.51 -43.81 -46.45
CA GLN A 191 -18.28 -43.86 -47.27
C GLN A 191 -17.77 -45.27 -47.56
N LEU A 192 -18.01 -46.27 -46.68
CA LEU A 192 -17.48 -47.62 -46.85
C LEU A 192 -18.34 -48.56 -47.70
N MET A 193 -19.66 -48.36 -47.71
CA MET A 193 -20.60 -49.22 -48.46
C MET A 193 -20.42 -49.15 -50.00
N PRO A 194 -20.11 -48.00 -50.64
CA PRO A 194 -19.88 -47.97 -52.08
C PRO A 194 -18.50 -48.52 -52.49
N ALA A 195 -17.49 -48.46 -51.63
CA ALA A 195 -16.14 -48.97 -51.93
C ALA A 195 -16.08 -50.51 -51.98
N LEU A 196 -16.90 -51.19 -51.17
CA LEU A 196 -17.00 -52.65 -51.16
C LEU A 196 -17.77 -53.21 -52.36
N GLN A 197 -18.69 -52.44 -52.97
CA GLN A 197 -19.41 -52.86 -54.17
C GLN A 197 -18.53 -52.80 -55.43
N VAL A 198 -17.60 -51.84 -55.52
CA VAL A 198 -16.67 -51.72 -56.66
C VAL A 198 -15.62 -52.84 -56.66
N LEU A 199 -15.25 -53.40 -55.50
CA LEU A 199 -14.30 -54.52 -55.39
C LEU A 199 -14.94 -55.90 -55.66
N MET A 200 -16.27 -56.02 -55.54
CA MET A 200 -17.03 -57.28 -55.74
C MET A 200 -17.73 -57.37 -57.12
N ALA A 201 -17.62 -56.32 -57.94
CA ALA A 201 -18.21 -56.24 -59.28
C ALA A 201 -17.17 -56.14 -60.42
N GLY A 202 -15.88 -56.35 -60.11
CA GLY A 202 -14.80 -56.55 -61.08
C GLY A 202 -14.18 -57.93 -60.91
#